data_AF-A0A527ZDK0-F1
#
_entry.id   AF-A0A527ZDK0-F1
#
_cell.length_a   1.000
_cell.length_b   1.000
_cell.length_c   1.000
_cell.angle_alpha   90.00
_cell.angle_beta   90.00
_cell.angle_gamma   90.00
#
_symmetry.space_group_name_H-M   'P 1'
#
loop_
_entity.id
_entity.type
_entity.pdbx_description
1 polymer ?
#
loop_
_entity_poly.entity_id
_entity_poly.type
_entity_poly.pdbx_seq_one_letter_code
_entity_poly.pdbx_strand_id
1 'polypeptide(L)'
;EHDIEANGYLYRVLTLCGLGISFTGVSNHGSMGEHQISHYIDCFAGERHPGTLHGTQVGVASLTMARLQQAMLASDKPPMVKATNIDPDDMVRRMGPAVAAQCLDELRKKAFDETAAAAFNERLQELWPTLRQELKQFMVPVDEMQRLLKSTGGPISAAELGTPADF
;
A
#
# COMPACT_ATOMS: atom_id res chain seq x y z
N GLU A 1 -5.30 5.76 28.69
CA GLU A 1 -5.88 4.62 29.42
C GLU A 1 -6.30 3.57 28.39
N HIS A 2 -6.08 2.28 28.63
CA HIS A 2 -6.38 1.23 27.65
C HIS A 2 -7.87 0.87 27.70
N ASP A 3 -8.63 1.24 26.67
CA ASP A 3 -10.04 0.89 26.53
C ASP A 3 -10.18 -0.58 26.06
N ILE A 4 -10.83 -1.40 26.90
CA ILE A 4 -11.02 -2.84 26.65
C ILE A 4 -11.89 -3.09 25.41
N GLU A 5 -12.92 -2.26 25.20
CA GLU A 5 -13.83 -2.41 24.06
C GLU A 5 -13.08 -2.07 22.77
N ALA A 6 -12.34 -0.96 22.75
CA ALA A 6 -11.51 -0.58 21.61
C ALA A 6 -10.47 -1.67 21.26
N ASN A 7 -9.82 -2.24 22.28
CA ASN A 7 -8.91 -3.37 22.08
C ASN A 7 -9.66 -4.59 21.52
N GLY A 8 -10.85 -4.89 22.00
CA GLY A 8 -11.69 -5.98 21.49
C GLY A 8 -11.98 -5.84 19.99
N TYR A 9 -12.31 -4.63 19.53
CA TYR A 9 -12.47 -4.34 18.09
C TYR A 9 -11.18 -4.56 17.32
N LEU A 10 -10.05 -4.07 17.83
CA LEU A 10 -8.74 -4.26 17.19
C LEU A 10 -8.41 -5.76 17.02
N TYR A 11 -8.51 -6.56 18.08
CA TYR A 11 -8.26 -8.00 18.02
C TYR A 11 -9.18 -8.70 17.02
N ARG A 12 -10.46 -8.33 16.98
CA ARG A 12 -11.43 -8.92 16.05
C ARG A 12 -11.07 -8.60 14.60
N VAL A 13 -10.75 -7.34 14.29
CA VAL A 13 -10.34 -6.94 12.93
C VAL A 13 -9.09 -7.68 12.50
N LEU A 14 -8.04 -7.69 13.32
CA LEU A 14 -6.79 -8.39 13.01
C LEU A 14 -7.00 -9.90 12.79
N THR A 15 -7.84 -10.53 13.61
CA THR A 15 -8.18 -11.96 13.48
C THR A 15 -8.94 -12.23 12.18
N LEU A 16 -9.94 -11.40 11.85
CA LEU A 16 -10.72 -11.55 10.63
C LEU A 16 -9.87 -11.34 9.36
N CYS A 17 -8.94 -10.38 9.38
CA CYS A 17 -7.95 -10.22 8.31
C CYS A 17 -7.13 -11.50 8.14
N GLY A 18 -6.59 -12.07 9.21
CA GLY A 18 -5.81 -13.32 9.16
C GLY A 18 -6.59 -14.53 8.65
N LEU A 19 -7.86 -14.66 9.07
CA LEU A 19 -8.77 -15.69 8.56
C LEU A 19 -9.07 -15.50 7.07
N GLY A 20 -9.28 -14.25 6.64
CA GLY A 20 -9.48 -13.91 5.24
C GLY A 20 -8.33 -14.38 4.36
N ILE A 21 -7.09 -14.14 4.79
CA ILE A 21 -5.88 -14.60 4.08
C ILE A 21 -5.85 -16.13 3.97
N SER A 22 -6.14 -16.82 5.06
CA SER A 22 -6.16 -18.29 5.09
C SER A 22 -7.24 -18.87 4.16
N PHE A 23 -8.36 -18.17 4.01
CA PHE A 23 -9.47 -18.58 3.16
C PHE A 23 -9.24 -18.30 1.67
N THR A 24 -8.71 -17.13 1.32
CA THR A 24 -8.57 -16.71 -0.09
C THR A 24 -7.21 -17.00 -0.70
N GLY A 25 -6.20 -17.30 0.13
CA GLY A 25 -4.82 -17.50 -0.30
C GLY A 25 -4.12 -16.22 -0.75
N VAL A 26 -4.71 -15.05 -0.51
CA VAL A 26 -4.13 -13.74 -0.87
C VAL A 26 -4.14 -12.78 0.33
N SER A 27 -3.11 -11.93 0.43
CA SER A 27 -2.92 -11.03 1.58
C SER A 27 -3.71 -9.72 1.50
N ASN A 28 -4.39 -9.44 0.38
CA ASN A 28 -5.02 -8.14 0.10
C ASN A 28 -6.03 -7.67 1.17
N HIS A 29 -6.58 -8.59 1.98
CA HIS A 29 -7.52 -8.27 3.07
C HIS A 29 -6.87 -7.58 4.27
N GLY A 30 -5.55 -7.65 4.39
CA GLY A 30 -4.79 -7.03 5.48
C GLY A 30 -3.50 -6.36 5.03
N SER A 31 -3.11 -6.49 3.76
CA SER A 31 -1.84 -5.95 3.23
C SER A 31 -1.98 -5.51 1.78
N MET A 32 -1.97 -4.20 1.54
CA MET A 32 -2.00 -3.58 0.21
C MET A 32 -0.78 -2.67 -0.01
N GLY A 33 -0.95 -1.50 -0.64
CA GLY A 33 0.16 -0.61 -1.03
C GLY A 33 0.90 -0.01 0.15
N GLU A 34 0.22 0.25 1.26
CA GLU A 34 0.82 0.74 2.51
C GLU A 34 1.81 -0.28 3.11
N HIS A 35 1.51 -1.58 3.02
CA HIS A 35 2.42 -2.63 3.44
C HIS A 35 3.63 -2.74 2.52
N GLN A 36 3.47 -2.49 1.21
CA GLN A 36 4.62 -2.46 0.30
C GLN A 36 5.62 -1.36 0.67
N ILE A 37 5.14 -0.18 1.09
CA ILE A 37 6.00 0.90 1.59
C ILE A 37 6.72 0.46 2.87
N SER A 38 6.00 -0.15 3.83
CA SER A 38 6.59 -0.66 5.07
C SER A 38 7.64 -1.75 4.80
N HIS A 39 7.33 -2.75 3.96
CA HIS A 39 8.31 -3.78 3.58
C HIS A 39 9.53 -3.19 2.87
N TYR A 40 9.35 -2.14 2.06
CA TYR A 40 10.48 -1.47 1.43
C TYR A 40 11.38 -0.82 2.49
N ILE A 41 10.81 -0.17 3.51
CA ILE A 41 11.56 0.36 4.65
C ILE A 41 12.31 -0.79 5.36
N ASP A 42 11.60 -1.85 5.75
CA ASP A 42 12.15 -2.99 6.50
C ASP A 42 13.27 -3.72 5.75
N CYS A 43 13.15 -3.86 4.42
CA CYS A 43 14.12 -4.59 3.62
C CYS A 43 15.32 -3.74 3.17
N PHE A 44 15.15 -2.44 2.95
CA PHE A 44 16.16 -1.63 2.23
C PHE A 44 16.72 -0.46 3.03
N ALA A 45 16.15 -0.09 4.17
CA ALA A 45 16.73 0.98 5.00
C ALA A 45 18.09 0.59 5.61
N GLY A 46 18.36 -0.70 5.81
CA GLY A 46 19.62 -1.20 6.39
C GLY A 46 19.93 -0.52 7.72
N GLU A 47 21.17 -0.05 7.89
CA GLU A 47 21.60 0.70 9.09
C GLU A 47 20.86 2.03 9.31
N ARG A 48 20.16 2.55 8.28
CA ARG A 48 19.33 3.77 8.40
C ARG A 48 17.92 3.47 8.91
N HIS A 49 17.58 2.21 9.16
CA HIS A 49 16.29 1.82 9.71
C HIS A 49 16.15 2.31 11.17
N PRO A 50 15.12 3.11 11.52
CA PRO A 50 15.00 3.69 12.87
C PRO A 50 14.53 2.72 13.96
N GLY A 51 14.38 1.42 13.64
CA GLY A 51 13.88 0.41 14.58
C GLY A 51 12.39 0.54 14.89
N THR A 52 11.61 1.13 13.98
CA THR A 52 10.17 1.32 14.15
C THR A 52 9.39 0.01 14.08
N LEU A 53 8.23 -0.03 14.76
CA LEU A 53 7.32 -1.16 14.68
C LEU A 53 6.61 -1.17 13.33
N HIS A 54 6.42 -2.36 12.75
CA HIS A 54 5.74 -2.55 11.46
C HIS A 54 4.38 -1.85 11.38
N GLY A 55 3.52 -2.04 12.39
CA GLY A 55 2.20 -1.39 12.45
C GLY A 55 2.27 0.15 12.46
N THR A 56 3.32 0.72 13.06
CA THR A 56 3.57 2.17 13.05
C THR A 56 3.95 2.66 11.65
N GLN A 57 4.82 1.93 10.94
CA GLN A 57 5.18 2.23 9.55
C GLN A 57 3.95 2.15 8.63
N VAL A 58 3.18 1.06 8.74
CA VAL A 58 1.93 0.84 8.00
C VAL A 58 0.92 1.96 8.24
N GLY A 59 0.78 2.44 9.48
CA GLY A 59 -0.08 3.57 9.82
C GLY A 59 0.30 4.85 9.09
N VAL A 60 1.60 5.20 9.07
CA VAL A 60 2.11 6.36 8.32
C VAL A 60 1.96 6.16 6.81
N ALA A 61 2.33 4.98 6.30
CA ALA A 61 2.22 4.64 4.88
C ALA A 61 0.77 4.68 4.37
N SER A 62 -0.20 4.35 5.23
CA SER A 62 -1.63 4.44 4.92
C SER A 62 -2.04 5.88 4.57
N LEU A 63 -1.43 6.89 5.20
CA LEU A 63 -1.67 8.30 4.84
C LEU A 63 -1.17 8.64 3.43
N THR A 64 -0.04 8.05 3.01
CA THR A 64 0.46 8.20 1.63
C THR A 64 -0.53 7.60 0.63
N MET A 65 -0.99 6.38 0.89
CA MET A 65 -1.97 5.72 0.03
C MET A 65 -3.31 6.44 0.00
N ALA A 66 -3.80 6.93 1.14
CA ALA A 66 -5.05 7.68 1.22
C ALA A 66 -4.99 9.00 0.42
N ARG A 67 -3.86 9.73 0.45
CA ARG A 67 -3.65 10.92 -0.38
C ARG A 67 -3.68 10.59 -1.87
N LEU A 68 -3.01 9.51 -2.27
CA LEU A 68 -3.01 9.05 -3.66
C LEU A 68 -4.42 8.67 -4.13
N GLN A 69 -5.15 7.91 -3.32
CA GLN A 69 -6.53 7.50 -3.59
C GLN A 69 -7.47 8.70 -3.67
N GLN A 70 -7.35 9.68 -2.77
CA GLN A 70 -8.11 10.93 -2.85
C GLN A 70 -7.81 11.71 -4.13
N ALA A 71 -6.54 11.83 -4.51
CA ALA A 71 -6.16 12.51 -5.75
C ALA A 71 -6.74 11.82 -6.99
N MET A 72 -6.68 10.48 -7.04
CA MET A 72 -7.29 9.69 -8.11
C MET A 72 -8.80 9.91 -8.17
N LEU A 73 -9.49 9.77 -7.03
CA LEU A 73 -10.95 9.85 -6.95
C LEU A 73 -11.49 11.29 -7.02
N ALA A 74 -10.66 12.31 -6.89
CA ALA A 74 -11.04 13.69 -7.18
C ALA A 74 -11.31 13.89 -8.68
N SER A 75 -10.56 13.21 -9.55
CA SER A 75 -10.68 13.30 -11.02
C SER A 75 -11.88 12.51 -11.55
N ASP A 76 -12.62 13.09 -12.49
CA ASP A 76 -13.65 12.38 -13.28
C ASP A 76 -13.05 11.55 -14.42
N LYS A 77 -11.73 11.65 -14.64
CA LYS A 77 -10.96 10.77 -15.56
C LYS A 77 -10.21 9.72 -14.74
N PRO A 78 -10.20 8.44 -15.18
CA PRO A 78 -9.45 7.40 -14.50
C PRO A 78 -7.93 7.64 -14.58
N PRO A 79 -7.16 7.07 -13.64
CA PRO A 79 -5.72 6.94 -13.85
C PRO A 79 -5.44 6.07 -15.08
N MET A 80 -4.33 6.34 -15.77
CA MET A 80 -3.87 5.52 -16.88
C MET A 80 -2.65 4.70 -16.47
N VAL A 81 -2.64 3.43 -16.85
CA VAL A 81 -1.46 2.57 -16.74
C VAL A 81 -0.73 2.49 -18.08
N LYS A 82 0.53 2.05 -18.06
CA LYS A 82 1.35 1.80 -19.25
C LYS A 82 1.90 0.38 -19.19
N ALA A 83 2.55 -0.06 -20.25
CA ALA A 83 3.35 -1.28 -20.20
C ALA A 83 4.30 -1.24 -18.99
N THR A 84 4.41 -2.37 -18.30
CA THR A 84 5.22 -2.49 -17.10
C THR A 84 6.69 -2.45 -17.48
N ASN A 85 7.39 -1.39 -17.06
CA ASN A 85 8.84 -1.33 -17.19
C ASN A 85 9.49 -2.11 -16.04
N ILE A 86 10.18 -3.20 -16.37
CA ILE A 86 10.95 -3.98 -15.42
C ILE A 86 12.43 -3.76 -15.72
N ASP A 87 13.20 -3.40 -14.71
CA ASP A 87 14.66 -3.25 -14.78
C ASP A 87 15.30 -4.39 -13.97
N PRO A 88 15.67 -5.52 -14.62
CA PRO A 88 16.27 -6.65 -13.92
C PRO A 88 17.60 -6.30 -13.26
N ASP A 89 18.39 -5.40 -13.86
CA ASP A 89 19.70 -5.03 -13.34
C ASP A 89 19.56 -4.20 -12.06
N ASP A 90 18.62 -3.25 -12.02
CA ASP A 90 18.31 -2.51 -10.79
C ASP A 90 17.74 -3.43 -9.69
N MET A 91 16.92 -4.41 -10.07
CA MET A 91 16.46 -5.43 -9.13
C MET A 91 17.64 -6.20 -8.53
N VAL A 92 18.53 -6.75 -9.36
CA VAL A 92 19.73 -7.47 -8.90
C VAL A 92 20.59 -6.59 -7.99
N ARG A 93 20.77 -5.31 -8.35
CA ARG A 93 21.51 -4.33 -7.56
C ARG A 93 20.90 -4.13 -6.16
N ARG A 94 19.57 -4.12 -6.03
CA ARG A 94 18.88 -3.85 -4.76
C ARG A 94 18.70 -5.08 -3.87
N MET A 95 18.28 -6.21 -4.45
CA MET A 95 17.88 -7.40 -3.67
C MET A 95 18.79 -8.62 -3.86
N GLY A 96 19.83 -8.50 -4.70
CA GLY A 96 20.73 -9.59 -5.04
C GLY A 96 20.16 -10.54 -6.11
N PRO A 97 21.03 -11.31 -6.79
CA PRO A 97 20.65 -12.06 -8.00
C PRO A 97 19.62 -13.16 -7.75
N ALA A 98 19.70 -13.85 -6.60
CA ALA A 98 18.80 -14.95 -6.29
C ALA A 98 17.36 -14.48 -6.05
N VAL A 99 17.17 -13.44 -5.23
CA VAL A 99 15.84 -12.87 -4.94
C VAL A 99 15.30 -12.17 -6.18
N ALA A 100 16.15 -11.43 -6.92
CA ALA A 100 15.74 -10.76 -8.14
C ALA A 100 15.19 -11.73 -9.19
N ALA A 101 15.81 -12.90 -9.37
CA ALA A 101 15.32 -13.93 -10.29
C ALA A 101 13.91 -14.42 -9.91
N GLN A 102 13.67 -14.72 -8.62
CA GLN A 102 12.36 -15.15 -8.13
C GLN A 102 11.30 -14.05 -8.31
N CYS A 103 11.62 -12.80 -7.93
CA CYS A 103 10.71 -11.68 -8.10
C CYS A 103 10.40 -11.40 -9.57
N LEU A 104 11.40 -11.52 -10.46
CA LEU A 104 11.23 -11.29 -11.89
C LEU A 104 10.26 -12.31 -12.51
N ASP A 105 10.36 -13.58 -12.11
CA ASP A 105 9.44 -14.63 -12.57
C ASP A 105 7.99 -14.33 -12.15
N GLU A 106 7.76 -13.84 -10.94
CA GLU A 106 6.42 -13.44 -10.48
C GLU A 106 5.90 -12.14 -11.12
N LEU A 107 6.78 -11.15 -11.33
CA LEU A 107 6.44 -9.89 -11.97
C LEU A 107 6.04 -10.10 -13.44
N ARG A 108 6.79 -10.92 -14.17
CA ARG A 108 6.50 -11.23 -15.59
C ARG A 108 5.10 -11.81 -15.80
N LYS A 109 4.57 -12.57 -14.83
CA LYS A 109 3.20 -13.12 -14.90
C LYS A 109 2.11 -12.05 -14.81
N LYS A 110 2.44 -10.88 -14.25
CA LYS A 110 1.49 -9.78 -13.97
C LYS A 110 1.78 -8.52 -14.78
N ALA A 111 2.93 -8.48 -15.46
CA ALA A 111 3.38 -7.36 -16.26
C ALA A 111 2.42 -7.11 -17.41
N PHE A 112 2.05 -5.85 -17.61
CA PHE A 112 1.33 -5.44 -18.80
C PHE A 112 2.31 -5.21 -19.94
N ASP A 113 2.00 -5.76 -21.11
CA ASP A 113 2.51 -5.22 -22.37
C ASP A 113 1.64 -4.02 -22.82
N GLU A 114 1.99 -3.41 -23.95
CA GLU A 114 1.26 -2.25 -24.48
C GLU A 114 -0.21 -2.58 -24.79
N THR A 115 -0.49 -3.79 -25.28
CA THR A 115 -1.85 -4.22 -25.63
C THR A 115 -2.70 -4.44 -24.38
N ALA A 116 -2.16 -5.13 -23.38
CA ALA A 116 -2.80 -5.36 -22.09
C ALA A 116 -3.04 -4.04 -21.33
N ALA A 117 -2.08 -3.12 -21.36
CA ALA A 117 -2.24 -1.79 -20.76
C ALA A 117 -3.34 -0.99 -21.46
N ALA A 118 -3.39 -0.99 -22.80
CA ALA A 118 -4.44 -0.32 -23.56
C ALA A 118 -5.83 -0.90 -23.24
N ALA A 119 -5.98 -2.23 -23.25
CA ALA A 119 -7.23 -2.90 -22.93
C ALA A 119 -7.68 -2.64 -21.48
N PHE A 120 -6.75 -2.61 -20.52
CA PHE A 120 -7.04 -2.25 -19.14
C PHE A 120 -7.53 -0.80 -19.03
N ASN A 121 -6.88 0.14 -19.70
CA ASN A 121 -7.26 1.55 -19.69
C ASN A 121 -8.65 1.78 -20.31
N GLU A 122 -8.97 1.10 -21.41
CA GLU A 122 -10.30 1.16 -22.03
C GLU A 122 -11.38 0.67 -21.06
N ARG A 123 -11.18 -0.51 -20.47
CA ARG A 123 -12.11 -1.06 -19.49
C ARG A 123 -12.25 -0.17 -18.25
N LEU A 124 -11.13 0.38 -17.75
CA LEU A 124 -11.17 1.28 -16.60
C LEU A 124 -11.93 2.56 -16.94
N GLN A 125 -11.76 3.11 -18.15
CA GLN A 125 -12.47 4.29 -18.62
C GLN A 125 -13.99 4.09 -18.69
N GLU A 126 -14.44 2.91 -19.12
CA GLU A 126 -15.86 2.56 -19.13
C GLU A 126 -16.43 2.42 -17.71
N LEU A 127 -15.70 1.76 -16.81
CA LEU A 127 -16.16 1.49 -15.44
C LEU A 127 -16.00 2.68 -14.50
N TRP A 128 -15.12 3.64 -14.82
CA TRP A 128 -14.69 4.69 -13.90
C TRP A 128 -15.82 5.49 -13.26
N PRO A 129 -16.86 5.95 -13.99
CA PRO A 129 -17.95 6.72 -13.37
C PRO A 129 -18.63 5.97 -12.23
N THR A 130 -18.90 4.68 -12.42
CA THR A 130 -19.54 3.81 -11.40
C THR A 130 -18.55 3.48 -10.29
N LEU A 131 -17.38 2.96 -10.65
CA LEU A 131 -16.34 2.55 -9.69
C LEU A 131 -15.94 3.70 -8.77
N ARG A 132 -15.80 4.92 -9.32
CA ARG A 132 -15.47 6.11 -8.54
C ARG A 132 -16.54 6.44 -7.50
N GLN A 133 -17.82 6.31 -7.85
CA GLN A 133 -18.90 6.58 -6.89
C GLN A 133 -18.95 5.53 -5.78
N GLU A 134 -18.73 4.26 -6.12
CA GLU A 134 -18.65 3.18 -5.14
C GLU A 134 -17.46 3.38 -4.19
N LEU A 135 -16.25 3.61 -4.73
CA LEU A 135 -15.05 3.78 -3.93
C LEU A 135 -15.12 4.99 -2.99
N LYS A 136 -15.76 6.10 -3.42
CA LYS A 136 -15.95 7.30 -2.59
C LYS A 136 -16.72 7.00 -1.29
N GLN A 137 -17.58 5.99 -1.26
CA GLN A 137 -18.35 5.62 -0.07
C GLN A 137 -17.49 4.95 1.01
N PHE A 138 -16.35 4.39 0.65
CA PHE A 138 -15.43 3.69 1.56
C PHE A 138 -14.25 4.56 2.00
N MET A 139 -14.12 5.77 1.46
CA MET A 139 -12.99 6.63 1.77
C MET A 139 -13.07 7.21 3.18
N VAL A 140 -11.97 7.13 3.91
CA VAL A 140 -11.74 7.97 5.09
C VAL A 140 -10.95 9.20 4.66
N PRO A 141 -11.40 10.44 4.94
CA PRO A 141 -10.63 11.64 4.62
C PRO A 141 -9.25 11.60 5.27
N VAL A 142 -8.20 12.01 4.54
CA VAL A 142 -6.82 12.00 5.06
C VAL A 142 -6.69 12.80 6.35
N ASP A 143 -7.35 13.95 6.46
CA ASP A 143 -7.31 14.78 7.67
C ASP A 143 -7.89 14.04 8.89
N GLU A 144 -8.92 13.20 8.67
CA GLU A 144 -9.50 12.37 9.72
C GLU A 144 -8.54 11.24 10.13
N MET A 145 -7.90 10.58 9.16
CA MET A 145 -6.86 9.58 9.45
C MET A 145 -5.68 10.19 10.24
N GLN A 146 -5.24 11.40 9.86
CA GLN A 146 -4.19 12.12 10.58
C GLN A 146 -4.63 12.49 12.00
N ARG A 147 -5.88 12.96 12.17
CA ARG A 147 -6.43 13.28 13.48
C ARG A 147 -6.45 12.04 14.38
N LEU A 148 -6.90 10.90 13.86
CA LEU A 148 -6.95 9.63 14.59
C LEU A 148 -5.55 9.15 15.00
N LEU A 149 -4.57 9.16 14.08
CA LEU A 149 -3.18 8.79 14.39
C LEU A 149 -2.55 9.72 15.43
N LYS A 150 -2.74 11.04 15.32
CA LYS A 150 -2.24 12.00 16.32
C LYS A 150 -2.88 11.78 17.69
N SER A 151 -4.17 11.41 17.73
CA SER A 151 -4.87 11.18 18.99
C SER A 151 -4.30 10.02 19.81
N THR A 152 -3.58 9.09 19.17
CA THR A 152 -2.88 7.99 19.83
C THR A 152 -1.42 8.31 20.15
N GLY A 153 -0.94 9.51 19.83
CA GLY A 153 0.48 9.89 19.90
C GLY A 153 1.33 9.26 18.79
N GLY A 154 0.71 8.69 17.76
CA GLY A 154 1.40 8.07 16.64
C GLY A 154 1.96 9.08 15.63
N PRO A 155 3.03 8.73 14.90
CA PRO A 155 3.59 9.58 13.85
C PRO A 155 2.64 9.68 12.66
N ILE A 156 2.72 10.79 11.92
CA ILE A 156 1.94 11.03 10.69
C ILE A 156 2.81 11.38 9.47
N SER A 157 4.13 11.31 9.60
CA SER A 157 5.09 11.61 8.54
C SER A 157 6.32 10.72 8.63
N ALA A 158 7.06 10.57 7.52
CA ALA A 158 8.32 9.84 7.51
C ALA A 158 9.36 10.46 8.46
N ALA A 159 9.37 11.80 8.56
CA ALA A 159 10.23 12.51 9.50
C ALA A 159 9.91 12.16 10.96
N GLU A 160 8.64 12.12 11.34
CA GLU A 160 8.22 11.69 12.69
C GLU A 160 8.48 10.19 12.93
N LEU A 161 8.47 9.39 11.88
CA LEU A 161 8.86 7.97 11.92
C LEU A 161 10.39 7.79 12.09
N GLY A 162 11.18 8.85 11.93
CA GLY A 162 12.65 8.78 11.93
C GLY A 162 13.22 8.14 10.66
N THR A 163 12.40 8.01 9.63
CA THR A 163 12.73 7.37 8.36
C THR A 163 13.20 8.44 7.37
N PRO A 164 14.45 8.38 6.86
CA PRO A 164 14.95 9.36 5.89
C PRO A 164 14.08 9.40 4.63
N ALA A 165 14.00 10.54 3.94
CA ALA A 165 13.20 10.63 2.71
C ALA A 165 13.95 10.08 1.47
N ASP A 166 15.26 9.89 1.59
CA ASP A 166 16.19 9.65 0.49
C ASP A 166 16.91 8.29 0.58
N PHE A 167 16.45 7.38 1.46
CA PHE A 167 17.12 6.10 1.61
C PHE A 167 16.78 5.08 0.52
#